data_AF-A0A831LM80-F1
#
_entry.id   AF-A0A831LM80-F1
#
_cell.length_a   1.000
_cell.length_b   1.000
_cell.length_c   1.000
_cell.angle_alpha   90.00
_cell.angle_beta   90.00
_cell.angle_gamma   90.00
#
_symmetry.space_group_name_H-M   'P 1'
#
loop_
_entity.id
_entity.type
_entity.pdbx_description
1 polymer ?
#
loop_
_entity_poly.entity_id
_entity_poly.type
_entity_poly.pdbx_seq_one_letter_code
_entity_poly.pdbx_strand_id
1 'polypeptide(L)' 'AAGGTIRDSWIEIQGDHRQKIKKLLIEMGFKEDNILIDEGVTET' A
#
# COMPACT_ATOMS: atom_id res chain seq x y z
N ALA A 1 5.88 19.62 -5.31
CA ALA A 1 5.90 18.27 -5.91
C ALA A 1 6.51 17.32 -4.88
N ALA A 2 5.69 16.53 -4.19
CA ALA A 2 6.17 15.45 -3.33
C ALA A 2 6.24 14.20 -4.20
N GLY A 3 7.46 13.78 -4.53
CA GLY A 3 7.72 12.72 -5.51
C GLY A 3 7.37 11.35 -4.96
N GLY A 4 6.38 10.70 -5.55
CA GLY A 4 6.25 9.25 -5.50
C GLY A 4 7.14 8.66 -6.59
N THR A 5 7.93 7.65 -6.26
CA THR A 5 8.74 6.93 -7.25
C THR A 5 8.01 5.65 -7.62
N ILE A 6 7.67 5.49 -8.90
CA ILE A 6 7.08 4.25 -9.43
C ILE A 6 8.25 3.35 -9.83
N ARG A 7 8.37 2.17 -9.21
CA ARG A 7 9.39 1.18 -9.52
C ARG A 7 8.71 -0.07 -10.04
N ASP A 8 8.62 -0.20 -11.36
CA ASP A 8 8.21 -1.36 -12.19
C ASP A 8 7.01 -2.24 -11.74
N SER A 9 6.98 -2.75 -10.51
CA SER A 9 5.90 -3.57 -9.93
C SER A 9 5.42 -3.14 -8.54
N TRP A 10 6.00 -2.09 -7.95
CA TRP A 10 5.54 -1.55 -6.66
C TRP A 10 5.66 -0.02 -6.61
N ILE A 11 4.80 0.59 -5.79
CA ILE A 11 4.71 2.04 -5.63
C ILE A 11 5.20 2.36 -4.22
N GLU A 12 6.27 3.14 -4.13
CA GLU A 12 6.73 3.64 -2.84
C GLU A 12 6.13 5.02 -2.60
N ILE A 13 5.36 5.13 -1.51
CA ILE A 13 4.67 6.36 -1.13
C ILE A 13 5.36 6.92 0.11
N GLN A 14 5.77 8.18 0.04
CA GLN A 14 6.33 8.89 1.19
C GLN A 14 5.23 9.16 2.22
N GLY A 15 5.44 8.72 3.46
CA GLY A 15 4.49 8.84 4.57
C GLY A 15 3.49 7.67 4.68
N ASP A 16 2.79 7.60 5.82
CA ASP A 16 1.86 6.49 6.06
C ASP A 16 0.54 6.66 5.27
N HIS A 17 0.42 5.90 4.19
CA HIS A 17 -0.78 5.88 3.34
C HIS A 17 -1.46 4.51 3.31
N ARG A 18 -1.07 3.57 4.18
CA ARG A 18 -1.53 2.17 4.17
C ARG A 18 -3.05 2.06 4.26
N GLN A 19 -3.67 2.81 5.16
CA GLN A 19 -5.12 2.86 5.33
C GLN A 19 -5.84 3.43 4.12
N LYS A 20 -5.27 4.47 3.48
CA LYS A 20 -5.84 5.11 2.31
C LYS A 20 -5.78 4.22 1.07
N ILE A 21 -4.66 3.50 0.91
CA ILE A 21 -4.47 2.51 -0.16
C ILE A 21 -5.43 1.33 0.02
N LYS A 22 -5.57 0.79 1.24
CA LYS A 22 -6.54 -0.27 1.53
C LYS A 22 -7.95 0.16 1.13
N LYS A 23 -8.39 1.34 1.56
CA LYS A 23 -9.72 1.86 1.21
C LYS A 23 -9.91 2.00 -0.31
N LEU A 24 -8.92 2.56 -1.00
CA LEU A 24 -8.95 2.71 -2.45
C LEU A 24 -9.08 1.36 -3.17
N LEU A 25 -8.33 0.35 -2.74
CA LEU A 25 -8.41 -1.00 -3.31
C LEU A 25 -9.80 -1.62 -3.09
N ILE A 26 -10.41 -1.42 -1.92
CA ILE A 26 -11.79 -1.88 -1.65
C ILE A 26 -12.79 -1.18 -2.57
N GLU A 27 -12.67 0.15 -2.71
CA GLU A 27 -13.54 0.94 -3.59
C GLU A 27 -13.37 0.54 -5.08
N MET A 28 -12.20 0.05 -5.48
CA MET A 28 -11.95 -0.50 -6.81
C MET A 28 -12.54 -1.91 -7.01
N GLY A 29 -13.12 -2.53 -5.97
CA GLY A 29 -13.74 -3.85 -6.02
C GLY A 29 -12.82 -5.00 -5.60
N PHE A 30 -11.63 -4.72 -5.07
CA PHE A 30 -10.79 -5.75 -4.46
C PHE A 30 -11.35 -6.14 -3.09
N LYS A 31 -11.36 -7.44 -2.80
CA LYS A 31 -11.82 -7.94 -1.50
C LYS A 31 -10.79 -7.60 -0.42
N GLU A 32 -11.28 -7.14 0.72
CA GLU A 32 -10.45 -6.85 1.91
C GLU A 32 -9.58 -8.02 2.34
N ASP A 33 -10.11 -9.24 2.22
CA ASP A 33 -9.43 -10.48 2.55
C ASP A 33 -8.15 -10.71 1.71
N ASN A 34 -8.13 -10.17 0.49
CA ASN A 34 -6.97 -10.25 -0.41
C ASN A 34 -5.96 -9.11 -0.18
N ILE A 35 -6.26 -8.15 0.71
CA ILE A 35 -5.40 -6.98 0.96
C ILE A 35 -4.62 -7.22 2.25
N LEU A 36 -3.35 -7.57 2.10
CA LEU A 36 -2.42 -7.77 3.19
C LEU A 36 -1.68 -6.45 3.49
N ILE A 37 -1.72 -6.00 4.74
CA ILE A 37 -0.87 -4.90 5.23
C ILE A 37 0.22 -5.55 6.07
N ASP A 38 1.43 -5.60 5.52
CA ASP A 38 2.61 -6.03 6.27
C ASP A 38 3.07 -4.85 7.14
N GLU A 39 3.00 -5.00 8.47
CA GLU A 39 3.38 -3.94 9.41
C GLU A 39 4.87 -3.96 9.80
N GLY A 40 5.70 -4.66 9.04
CA GLY A 40 7.14 -4.64 9.23
C GLY A 40 7.70 -6.03 9.40
N VAL A 41 8.79 -6.25 8.68
CA VAL A 41 9.74 -7.34 8.89
C VAL A 41 10.05 -7.43 10.37
N THR A 42 9.49 -8.43 11.05
CA THR A 42 10.08 -8.91 12.30
C THR A 42 11.30 -9.73 11.89
N GLU A 43 12.44 -9.06 11.73
CA GLU A 43 13.74 -9.75 11.65
C GLU A 43 13.87 -10.55 12.96
N THR A 44 13.74 -11.88 12.86
CA THR A 44 14.11 -12.85 13.92
C THR A 44 15.55 -13.26 13.70
#